data_AF-X1AFM0-F1
#
_entry.id   AF-X1AFM0-F1
#
_cell.length_a   1.000
_cell.length_b   1.000
_cell.length_c   1.000
_cell.angle_alpha   90.00
_cell.angle_beta   90.00
_cell.angle_gamma   90.00
#
_symmetry.space_group_name_H-M   'P 1'
#
loop_
_entity.id
_entity.type
_entity.pdbx_description
1 polymer ?
#
loop_
_entity_poly.entity_id
_entity_poly.type
_entity_poly.pdbx_seq_one_letter_code
_entity_poly.pdbx_strand_id
1 'polypeptide(L)'
;MQLFNGDCLEIMPDIPAGSVDLVFVDPPYNIKKAEWDKIENYQAWCESWVAECSRVLKPNGAFWVSHSISKVLALISAMIERHGRDQVNWIIWDKYNGGKVGGTILDRTLQTGIRMFATFSEYLIYHADEGEWKSQCDKERGFIFEPLRQYLEKAVLKAGWTKAQLKWQWMKERNNKSEMPRHWLEQKQFELPTRENYQWLRKHIGNTNLCREYEDLRHEYEDLRREYEDLRREYEDLRYTFNNPGKMSSVWQIPPAKANGHPTP
;
A
#
# COMPACT_ATOMS: atom_id res chain seq x y z
N MET A 1 -5.13 -1.24 29.75
CA MET A 1 -4.71 -2.52 29.15
C MET A 1 -5.66 -3.58 29.69
N GLN A 2 -6.32 -4.30 28.80
CA GLN A 2 -7.20 -5.42 29.15
C GLN A 2 -6.52 -6.71 28.68
N LEU A 3 -6.56 -7.75 29.50
CA LEU A 3 -5.96 -9.05 29.21
C LEU A 3 -7.04 -10.11 29.29
N PHE A 4 -7.06 -10.99 28.30
CA PHE A 4 -7.98 -12.10 28.23
C PHE A 4 -7.17 -13.39 28.18
N ASN A 5 -7.53 -14.37 29.01
CA ASN A 5 -6.89 -15.67 29.03
C ASN A 5 -7.93 -16.74 28.70
N GLY A 6 -7.73 -17.44 27.59
CA GLY A 6 -8.59 -18.51 27.10
C GLY A 6 -8.34 -18.75 25.61
N ASP A 7 -9.19 -19.57 25.00
CA ASP A 7 -9.14 -19.82 23.56
C ASP A 7 -9.53 -18.54 22.79
N CYS A 8 -8.69 -18.12 21.85
CA CYS A 8 -8.95 -16.92 21.07
C CYS A 8 -10.22 -17.05 20.22
N LEU A 9 -10.56 -18.25 19.74
CA LEU A 9 -11.77 -18.48 18.95
C LEU A 9 -13.05 -18.43 19.79
N GLU A 10 -12.95 -18.59 21.10
CA GLU A 10 -14.09 -18.43 22.02
C GLU A 10 -14.25 -16.97 22.45
N ILE A 11 -13.15 -16.21 22.56
CA ILE A 11 -13.16 -14.83 23.09
C ILE A 11 -13.34 -13.78 22.00
N MET A 12 -12.72 -13.94 20.82
CA MET A 12 -12.83 -12.96 19.73
C MET A 12 -14.27 -12.67 19.28
N PRO A 13 -15.21 -13.64 19.27
CA PRO A 13 -16.61 -13.36 18.95
C PRO A 13 -17.27 -12.24 19.77
N ASP A 14 -16.84 -12.03 21.02
CA ASP A 14 -17.36 -10.97 21.90
C ASP A 14 -16.83 -9.57 21.54
N ILE A 15 -15.81 -9.49 20.66
CA ILE A 15 -15.24 -8.22 20.20
C ILE A 15 -16.11 -7.69 19.04
N PRO A 16 -16.59 -6.43 19.10
CA PRO A 16 -17.40 -5.86 18.03
C PRO A 16 -16.68 -5.83 16.68
N ALA A 17 -17.42 -6.05 15.60
CA ALA A 17 -16.87 -5.94 14.24
C ALA A 17 -16.38 -4.51 13.96
N GLY A 18 -15.29 -4.37 13.19
CA GLY A 18 -14.76 -3.06 12.82
C GLY A 18 -14.38 -2.16 14.00
N SER A 19 -13.96 -2.73 15.12
CA SER A 19 -13.62 -1.98 16.34
C SER A 19 -12.11 -1.89 16.62
N VAL A 20 -11.31 -2.74 15.97
CA VAL A 20 -9.87 -2.87 16.21
C VAL A 20 -9.06 -2.18 15.10
N ASP A 21 -8.10 -1.35 15.50
CA ASP A 21 -7.19 -0.66 14.56
C ASP A 21 -6.04 -1.57 14.09
N LEU A 22 -5.54 -2.44 14.97
CA LEU A 22 -4.41 -3.33 14.67
C LEU A 22 -4.60 -4.70 15.31
N VAL A 23 -4.39 -5.74 14.51
CA VAL A 23 -4.28 -7.12 14.96
C VAL A 23 -2.86 -7.60 14.68
N PHE A 24 -2.23 -8.17 15.71
CA PHE A 24 -0.93 -8.83 15.62
C PHE A 24 -1.07 -10.27 16.10
N VAL A 25 -0.65 -11.22 15.27
CA VAL A 25 -0.81 -12.66 15.55
C VAL A 25 0.56 -13.34 15.50
N ASP A 26 0.90 -14.01 16.59
CA ASP A 26 2.02 -14.96 16.67
C ASP A 26 1.45 -16.35 17.00
N PRO A 27 0.92 -17.06 15.98
CA PRO A 27 0.21 -18.32 16.21
C PRO A 27 1.21 -19.45 16.54
N PRO A 28 0.76 -20.58 17.13
CA PRO A 28 1.53 -21.81 17.16
C PRO A 28 1.92 -22.22 15.74
N TYR A 29 3.18 -22.60 15.51
CA TYR A 29 3.71 -22.88 14.16
C TYR A 29 3.48 -24.32 13.68
N ASN A 30 2.87 -25.14 14.54
CA ASN A 30 2.61 -26.56 14.32
C ASN A 30 3.88 -27.36 13.97
N ILE A 31 4.99 -27.00 14.60
CA ILE A 31 6.31 -27.64 14.42
C ILE A 31 6.57 -28.73 15.46
N LYS A 32 5.56 -29.05 16.29
CA LYS A 32 5.53 -30.14 17.27
C LYS A 32 6.61 -30.02 18.35
N LYS A 33 7.01 -28.79 18.69
CA LYS A 33 7.98 -28.55 19.77
C LYS A 33 7.36 -28.66 21.16
N ALA A 34 6.05 -28.43 21.27
CA ALA A 34 5.29 -28.53 22.51
C ALA A 34 3.90 -29.14 22.22
N GLU A 35 3.20 -29.61 23.26
CA GLU A 35 1.86 -30.20 23.11
C GLU A 35 0.84 -29.18 22.58
N TRP A 36 0.91 -27.92 23.02
CA TRP A 36 0.07 -26.84 22.51
C TRP A 36 0.38 -26.44 21.06
N ASP A 37 1.52 -26.89 20.53
CA ASP A 37 1.98 -26.68 19.15
C ASP A 37 1.62 -27.88 18.25
N LYS A 38 0.58 -28.65 18.64
CA LYS A 38 0.01 -29.75 17.86
C LYS A 38 -1.46 -29.46 17.60
N ILE A 39 -1.73 -28.88 16.44
CA ILE A 39 -3.08 -28.50 16.04
C ILE A 39 -3.55 -29.44 14.94
N GLU A 40 -4.67 -30.12 15.18
CA GLU A 40 -5.36 -30.90 14.17
C GLU A 40 -5.95 -29.98 13.09
N ASN A 41 -5.81 -30.37 11.83
CA ASN A 41 -6.28 -29.58 10.69
C ASN A 41 -5.85 -28.09 10.77
N TYR A 42 -4.56 -27.87 10.98
CA TYR A 42 -3.97 -26.54 11.20
C TYR A 42 -4.39 -25.47 10.18
N GLN A 43 -4.62 -25.82 8.91
CA GLN A 43 -5.09 -24.85 7.92
C GLN A 43 -6.51 -24.35 8.22
N ALA A 44 -7.43 -25.25 8.59
CA ALA A 44 -8.79 -24.87 8.96
C ALA A 44 -8.82 -24.07 10.27
N TRP A 45 -7.97 -24.45 11.22
CA TRP A 45 -7.76 -23.67 12.43
C TRP A 45 -7.25 -22.25 12.11
N CYS A 46 -6.28 -22.13 11.20
CA CYS A 46 -5.80 -20.83 10.71
C CYS A 46 -6.89 -20.00 10.06
N GLU A 47 -7.66 -20.59 9.16
CA GLU A 47 -8.79 -19.92 8.51
C GLU A 47 -9.80 -19.36 9.53
N SER A 48 -10.04 -20.09 10.63
CA SER A 48 -11.00 -19.68 11.67
C SER A 48 -10.58 -18.40 12.38
N TRP A 49 -9.33 -18.30 12.84
CA TRP A 49 -8.88 -17.07 13.51
C TRP A 49 -8.62 -15.94 12.51
N VAL A 50 -8.22 -16.24 11.27
CA VAL A 50 -8.09 -15.22 10.21
C VAL A 50 -9.45 -14.55 9.96
N ALA A 51 -10.53 -15.32 9.86
CA ALA A 51 -11.87 -14.80 9.64
C ALA A 51 -12.30 -13.84 10.77
N GLU A 52 -12.12 -14.26 12.03
CA GLU A 52 -12.45 -13.43 13.19
C GLU A 52 -11.59 -12.17 13.29
N CYS A 53 -10.28 -12.30 13.05
CA CYS A 53 -9.36 -11.15 13.01
C CYS A 53 -9.76 -10.15 11.93
N SER A 54 -10.10 -10.62 10.72
CA SER A 54 -10.56 -9.76 9.63
C SER A 54 -11.89 -9.07 9.95
N ARG A 55 -12.81 -9.73 10.67
CA ARG A 55 -14.10 -9.19 11.13
C ARG A 55 -13.93 -8.06 12.15
N VAL A 56 -13.07 -8.25 13.16
CA VAL A 56 -12.88 -7.25 14.23
C VAL A 56 -12.09 -6.03 13.76
N LEU A 57 -11.24 -6.19 12.74
CA LEU A 57 -10.48 -5.10 12.14
C LEU A 57 -11.41 -4.08 11.47
N LYS A 58 -11.14 -2.80 11.72
CA LYS A 58 -11.74 -1.68 10.96
C LYS A 58 -11.45 -1.82 9.46
N PRO A 59 -12.24 -1.19 8.57
CA PRO A 59 -11.92 -1.16 7.14
C PRO A 59 -10.48 -0.72 6.88
N ASN A 60 -9.98 0.28 7.60
CA ASN A 60 -8.60 0.73 7.52
C ASN A 60 -7.60 0.05 8.46
N GLY A 61 -7.98 -1.02 9.14
CA GLY A 61 -7.13 -1.67 10.14
C GLY A 61 -5.92 -2.40 9.54
N ALA A 62 -4.90 -2.60 10.38
CA ALA A 62 -3.67 -3.31 10.03
C ALA A 62 -3.66 -4.73 10.59
N PHE A 63 -3.32 -5.71 9.76
CA PHE A 63 -3.20 -7.12 10.15
C PHE A 63 -1.75 -7.59 9.97
N TRP A 64 -1.13 -7.96 11.08
CA TRP A 64 0.23 -8.51 11.16
C TRP A 64 0.21 -9.96 11.58
N VAL A 65 0.98 -10.81 10.90
CA VAL A 65 1.20 -12.21 11.32
C VAL A 65 2.68 -12.54 11.26
N SER A 66 3.23 -13.13 12.32
CA SER A 66 4.59 -13.69 12.36
C SER A 66 4.59 -15.20 12.16
N HIS A 67 5.59 -15.72 11.42
CA HIS A 67 5.86 -17.15 11.32
C HIS A 67 7.29 -17.43 10.88
N SER A 68 7.93 -18.49 11.40
CA SER A 68 9.25 -18.94 10.92
C SER A 68 9.23 -19.76 9.61
N ILE A 69 8.07 -20.16 9.10
CA ILE A 69 7.94 -21.03 7.92
C ILE A 69 7.23 -20.24 6.82
N SER A 70 8.01 -19.76 5.86
CA SER A 70 7.52 -18.92 4.76
C SER A 70 6.37 -19.57 3.97
N LYS A 71 6.44 -20.88 3.70
CA LYS A 71 5.37 -21.61 2.99
C LYS A 71 4.03 -21.54 3.73
N VAL A 72 4.06 -21.68 5.05
CA VAL A 72 2.84 -21.62 5.88
C VAL A 72 2.34 -20.18 5.94
N LEU A 73 3.24 -19.22 6.12
CA LEU A 73 2.89 -17.81 6.12
C LEU A 73 2.28 -17.36 4.79
N ALA A 74 2.73 -17.90 3.65
CA ALA A 74 2.14 -17.64 2.34
C ALA A 74 0.71 -18.21 2.23
N LEU A 75 0.43 -19.37 2.83
CA LEU A 75 -0.93 -19.90 2.90
C LEU A 75 -1.83 -19.01 3.74
N ILE A 76 -1.35 -18.58 4.92
CA ILE A 76 -2.06 -17.64 5.81
C ILE A 76 -2.31 -16.31 5.09
N SER A 77 -1.31 -15.77 4.39
CA SER A 77 -1.46 -14.56 3.57
C SER A 77 -2.61 -14.69 2.57
N ALA A 78 -2.68 -15.81 1.85
CA ALA A 78 -3.76 -16.07 0.91
C ALA A 78 -5.12 -16.25 1.61
N MET A 79 -5.15 -16.72 2.86
CA MET A 79 -6.38 -16.75 3.69
C MET A 79 -6.83 -15.31 3.98
N ILE A 80 -5.91 -14.47 4.47
CA ILE A 80 -6.18 -13.07 4.81
C ILE A 80 -6.71 -12.29 3.60
N GLU A 81 -6.13 -12.48 2.41
CA GLU A 81 -6.61 -11.88 1.16
C GLU A 81 -8.03 -12.31 0.78
N ARG A 82 -8.41 -13.59 1.00
CA ARG A 82 -9.80 -14.04 0.78
C ARG A 82 -10.80 -13.36 1.71
N HIS A 83 -10.35 -12.83 2.85
CA HIS A 83 -11.15 -12.04 3.78
C HIS A 83 -11.03 -10.52 3.52
N GLY A 84 -10.62 -10.12 2.31
CA GLY A 84 -10.68 -8.73 1.85
C GLY A 84 -9.55 -7.84 2.37
N ARG A 85 -8.37 -8.42 2.63
CA ARG A 85 -7.20 -7.69 3.15
C ARG A 85 -5.98 -7.94 2.27
N ASP A 86 -5.61 -6.95 1.48
CA ASP A 86 -4.49 -7.06 0.55
C ASP A 86 -3.15 -7.19 1.27
N GLN A 87 -2.26 -8.02 0.74
CA GLN A 87 -0.88 -8.05 1.21
C GLN A 87 -0.17 -6.77 0.78
N VAL A 88 0.33 -6.01 1.76
CA VAL A 88 1.08 -4.77 1.50
C VAL A 88 2.58 -5.00 1.56
N ASN A 89 3.05 -5.84 2.49
CA ASN A 89 4.47 -6.06 2.66
C ASN A 89 4.81 -7.45 3.23
N TRP A 90 5.93 -8.01 2.75
CA TRP A 90 6.56 -9.19 3.31
C TRP A 90 7.87 -8.79 3.98
N ILE A 91 7.92 -8.94 5.30
CA ILE A 91 9.03 -8.50 6.14
C ILE A 91 9.85 -9.71 6.57
N ILE A 92 11.16 -9.57 6.47
CA ILE A 92 12.14 -10.56 6.90
C ILE A 92 12.80 -10.01 8.15
N TRP A 93 12.55 -10.63 9.29
CA TRP A 93 13.36 -10.42 10.47
C TRP A 93 14.59 -11.32 10.39
N ASP A 94 15.69 -10.72 9.94
CA ASP A 94 16.98 -11.37 9.85
C ASP A 94 17.64 -11.39 11.23
N LYS A 95 17.67 -12.59 11.84
CA LYS A 95 18.34 -12.80 13.13
C LYS A 95 19.83 -13.10 12.95
N TYR A 96 20.36 -13.05 11.71
CA TYR A 96 21.79 -13.19 11.45
C TYR A 96 22.53 -11.91 11.84
N ASN A 97 22.93 -11.84 13.12
CA ASN A 97 23.54 -10.63 13.68
C ASN A 97 25.08 -10.58 13.51
N GLY A 98 25.62 -11.12 12.41
CA GLY A 98 27.05 -11.06 12.06
C GLY A 98 28.06 -11.63 13.08
N GLY A 99 27.61 -12.18 14.22
CA GLY A 99 28.47 -12.48 15.37
C GLY A 99 28.01 -13.70 16.16
N LYS A 100 28.93 -14.67 16.27
CA LYS A 100 28.97 -15.81 17.22
C LYS A 100 27.61 -16.27 17.76
N VAL A 101 26.85 -17.00 16.94
CA VAL A 101 25.82 -17.90 17.46
C VAL A 101 26.55 -19.14 17.97
N GLY A 102 26.70 -19.25 19.29
CA GLY A 102 27.30 -20.45 19.91
C GLY A 102 26.50 -21.70 19.53
N GLY A 103 27.17 -22.68 18.93
CA GLY A 103 26.66 -24.04 18.68
C GLY A 103 25.67 -24.19 17.52
N THR A 104 25.92 -25.16 16.62
CA THR A 104 25.02 -25.76 15.60
C THR A 104 24.47 -24.90 14.46
N ILE A 105 24.41 -23.57 14.58
CA ILE A 105 23.73 -22.70 13.60
C ILE A 105 24.70 -22.22 12.49
N LEU A 106 25.91 -21.77 12.84
CA LEU A 106 26.96 -21.48 11.85
C LEU A 106 27.55 -22.76 11.23
N ASP A 107 27.63 -23.84 11.99
CA ASP A 107 28.16 -25.12 11.49
C ASP A 107 27.32 -25.66 10.32
N ARG A 108 26.05 -25.28 10.22
CA ARG A 108 25.15 -25.66 9.11
C ARG A 108 25.38 -24.86 7.83
N THR A 109 25.96 -23.66 7.88
CA THR A 109 26.27 -22.87 6.66
C THR A 109 27.57 -23.26 6.01
N LEU A 110 28.48 -23.86 6.78
CA LEU A 110 29.80 -24.30 6.33
C LEU A 110 29.80 -25.75 5.81
N GLN A 111 28.65 -26.42 5.83
CA GLN A 111 28.50 -27.80 5.34
C GLN A 111 28.41 -27.85 3.81
N THR A 112 29.18 -28.75 3.21
CA THR A 112 29.04 -29.12 1.79
C THR A 112 27.97 -30.20 1.63
N GLY A 113 27.34 -30.29 0.44
CA GLY A 113 26.31 -31.32 0.16
C GLY A 113 24.93 -31.07 0.78
N ILE A 114 24.67 -29.85 1.25
CA ILE A 114 23.36 -29.45 1.81
C ILE A 114 22.29 -29.31 0.71
N ARG A 115 21.04 -29.65 1.04
CA ARG A 115 19.87 -29.52 0.14
C ARG A 115 19.11 -28.21 0.29
N MET A 116 19.48 -27.39 1.28
CA MET A 116 18.86 -26.08 1.53
C MET A 116 19.83 -25.16 2.28
N PHE A 117 19.66 -23.85 2.09
CA PHE A 117 20.36 -22.86 2.90
C PHE A 117 19.86 -22.90 4.35
N ALA A 118 20.75 -22.56 5.28
CA ALA A 118 20.38 -22.43 6.68
C ALA A 118 19.42 -21.24 6.86
N THR A 119 18.38 -21.44 7.68
CA THR A 119 17.33 -20.46 7.91
C THR A 119 17.57 -19.74 9.25
N PHE A 120 17.75 -18.43 9.19
CA PHE A 120 17.98 -17.54 10.35
C PHE A 120 16.92 -16.46 10.49
N SER A 121 15.87 -16.55 9.68
CA SER A 121 14.88 -15.51 9.56
C SER A 121 13.56 -15.95 10.15
N GLU A 122 12.90 -15.00 10.80
CA GLU A 122 11.46 -15.04 10.94
C GLU A 122 10.84 -14.11 9.92
N TYR A 123 9.59 -14.41 9.57
CA TYR A 123 8.87 -13.67 8.56
C TYR A 123 7.67 -13.02 9.22
N LEU A 124 7.37 -11.80 8.80
CA LEU A 124 6.14 -11.12 9.14
C LEU A 124 5.44 -10.71 7.85
N ILE A 125 4.13 -10.89 7.79
CA ILE A 125 3.30 -10.33 6.73
C ILE A 125 2.49 -9.18 7.29
N TYR A 126 2.39 -8.12 6.50
CA TYR A 126 1.56 -6.95 6.76
C TYR A 126 0.49 -6.86 5.70
N HIS A 127 -0.76 -6.90 6.15
CA HIS A 127 -1.95 -6.70 5.33
C HIS A 127 -2.70 -5.47 5.82
N ALA A 128 -3.27 -4.75 4.88
CA ALA A 128 -4.21 -3.66 5.13
C ALA A 128 -5.15 -3.59 3.93
N ASP A 129 -6.32 -3.01 4.12
CA ASP A 129 -7.14 -2.61 2.98
C ASP A 129 -6.44 -1.41 2.33
N GLU A 130 -5.63 -1.66 1.29
CA GLU A 130 -5.23 -0.57 0.42
C GLU A 130 -6.43 -0.16 -0.44
N GLY A 131 -7.31 -1.08 -0.81
CA GLY A 131 -8.46 -0.81 -1.66
C GLY A 131 -8.05 -0.25 -3.03
N GLU A 132 -9.03 -0.05 -3.90
CA GLU A 132 -8.83 0.68 -5.16
C GLU A 132 -8.51 2.17 -4.94
N TRP A 133 -8.09 2.64 -3.76
CA TRP A 133 -7.99 4.07 -3.41
C TRP A 133 -7.22 4.88 -4.44
N LYS A 134 -6.08 4.39 -4.94
CA LYS A 134 -5.27 5.13 -5.91
C LYS A 134 -6.00 5.23 -7.26
N SER A 135 -6.73 4.17 -7.61
CA SER A 135 -7.61 4.13 -8.78
C SER A 135 -8.83 5.03 -8.58
N GLN A 136 -9.38 5.09 -7.37
CA GLN A 136 -10.53 5.89 -6.99
C GLN A 136 -10.19 7.38 -6.93
N CYS A 137 -9.08 7.78 -6.33
CA CYS A 137 -8.54 9.14 -6.40
C CYS A 137 -8.23 9.54 -7.85
N ASP A 138 -7.67 8.65 -8.68
CA ASP A 138 -7.45 8.94 -10.12
C ASP A 138 -8.79 9.12 -10.87
N LYS A 139 -9.82 8.31 -10.55
CA LYS A 139 -11.18 8.42 -11.12
C LYS A 139 -11.87 9.72 -10.67
N GLU A 140 -11.85 10.01 -9.37
CA GLU A 140 -12.42 11.21 -8.76
C GLU A 140 -11.71 12.47 -9.27
N ARG A 141 -10.37 12.45 -9.38
CA ARG A 141 -9.60 13.51 -10.02
C ARG A 141 -10.04 13.73 -11.46
N GLY A 142 -10.15 12.64 -12.24
CA GLY A 142 -10.61 12.70 -13.62
C GLY A 142 -12.01 13.30 -13.74
N PHE A 143 -12.91 12.97 -12.82
CA PHE A 143 -14.28 13.47 -12.77
C PHE A 143 -14.35 14.96 -12.36
N ILE A 144 -13.67 15.34 -11.27
CA ILE A 144 -13.70 16.71 -10.72
C ILE A 144 -13.14 17.72 -11.73
N PHE A 145 -12.02 17.40 -12.39
CA PHE A 145 -11.40 18.32 -13.36
C PHE A 145 -11.94 18.20 -14.80
N GLU A 146 -12.94 17.34 -15.04
CA GLU A 146 -13.50 17.07 -16.37
C GLU A 146 -13.98 18.34 -17.10
N PRO A 147 -14.63 19.34 -16.46
CA PRO A 147 -15.06 20.56 -17.16
C PRO A 147 -13.91 21.34 -17.80
N LEU A 148 -12.81 21.54 -17.06
CA LEU A 148 -11.61 22.23 -17.55
C LEU A 148 -10.89 21.42 -18.63
N ARG A 149 -10.75 20.11 -18.41
CA ARG A 149 -10.15 19.19 -19.37
C ARG A 149 -10.92 19.18 -20.69
N GLN A 150 -12.26 19.08 -20.64
CA GLN A 150 -13.11 19.12 -21.82
C GLN A 150 -13.01 20.46 -22.55
N TYR A 151 -12.94 21.58 -21.83
CA TYR A 151 -12.75 22.89 -22.44
C TYR A 151 -11.46 22.94 -23.27
N LEU A 152 -10.34 22.52 -22.69
CA LEU A 152 -9.04 22.49 -23.39
C LEU A 152 -9.03 21.50 -24.56
N GLU A 153 -9.56 20.29 -24.38
CA GLU A 153 -9.61 19.28 -25.43
C GLU A 153 -10.51 19.70 -26.59
N LYS A 154 -11.71 20.20 -26.31
CA LYS A 154 -12.63 20.68 -27.36
C LYS A 154 -12.02 21.84 -28.13
N ALA A 155 -11.29 22.74 -27.47
CA ALA A 155 -10.58 23.83 -28.14
C ALA A 155 -9.49 23.33 -29.09
N VAL A 156 -8.67 22.36 -28.65
CA VAL A 156 -7.62 21.73 -29.46
C VAL A 156 -8.23 21.02 -30.68
N LEU A 157 -9.29 20.21 -30.47
CA LEU A 157 -9.96 19.48 -31.55
C LEU A 157 -10.64 20.43 -32.54
N LYS A 158 -11.31 21.50 -32.07
CA LYS A 158 -11.95 22.52 -32.90
C LYS A 158 -10.93 23.27 -33.77
N ALA A 159 -9.72 23.45 -33.27
CA ALA A 159 -8.61 24.02 -34.03
C ALA A 159 -8.04 23.07 -35.10
N GLY A 160 -8.55 21.83 -35.21
CA GLY A 160 -8.08 20.81 -36.14
C GLY A 160 -6.82 20.07 -35.67
N TRP A 161 -6.45 20.20 -34.40
CA TRP A 161 -5.27 19.54 -33.84
C TRP A 161 -5.64 18.23 -33.16
N THR A 162 -4.84 17.19 -33.39
CA THR A 162 -4.85 15.96 -32.59
C THR A 162 -3.93 16.09 -31.38
N LYS A 163 -4.17 15.29 -30.33
CA LYS A 163 -3.29 15.21 -29.15
C LYS A 163 -1.83 14.90 -29.54
N ALA A 164 -1.65 14.02 -30.52
CA ALA A 164 -0.33 13.63 -31.03
C ALA A 164 0.39 14.79 -31.74
N GLN A 165 -0.31 15.54 -32.59
CA GLN A 165 0.25 16.73 -33.26
C GLN A 165 0.63 17.81 -32.25
N LEU A 166 -0.22 18.05 -31.24
CA LEU A 166 0.09 19.02 -30.19
C LEU A 166 1.32 18.61 -29.38
N LYS A 167 1.40 17.32 -28.99
CA LYS A 167 2.57 16.75 -28.31
C LYS A 167 3.84 16.92 -29.14
N TRP A 168 3.77 16.61 -30.43
CA TRP A 168 4.91 16.73 -31.35
C TRP A 168 5.39 18.18 -31.46
N GLN A 169 4.46 19.12 -31.65
CA GLN A 169 4.77 20.55 -31.75
C GLN A 169 5.41 21.07 -30.46
N TRP A 170 4.89 20.66 -29.30
CA TRP A 170 5.48 20.99 -28.00
C TRP A 170 6.91 20.48 -27.86
N MET A 171 7.15 19.20 -28.17
CA MET A 171 8.49 18.59 -28.07
C MET A 171 9.50 19.27 -29.00
N LYS A 172 9.07 19.66 -30.20
CA LYS A 172 9.90 20.38 -31.17
C LYS A 172 10.37 21.74 -30.64
N GLU A 173 9.51 22.51 -29.98
CA GLU A 173 9.85 23.86 -29.49
C GLU A 173 10.56 23.85 -28.13
N ARG A 174 10.28 22.87 -27.27
CA ARG A 174 10.80 22.82 -25.89
C ARG A 174 12.00 21.88 -25.71
N ASN A 175 12.54 21.33 -26.80
CA ASN A 175 13.71 20.44 -26.82
C ASN A 175 13.61 19.28 -25.81
N ASN A 176 12.50 18.54 -25.89
CA ASN A 176 12.24 17.27 -25.20
C ASN A 176 12.25 17.26 -23.65
N LYS A 177 11.97 18.40 -22.99
CA LYS A 177 12.06 18.50 -21.53
C LYS A 177 10.81 18.11 -20.73
N SER A 178 9.64 17.88 -21.35
CA SER A 178 8.43 17.48 -20.60
C SER A 178 7.25 16.99 -21.48
N GLU A 179 6.47 16.02 -20.98
CA GLU A 179 5.23 15.52 -21.60
C GLU A 179 3.98 16.35 -21.23
N MET A 180 4.13 17.66 -20.93
CA MET A 180 3.04 18.49 -20.37
C MET A 180 1.72 18.48 -21.15
N PRO A 181 1.69 18.51 -22.50
CA PRO A 181 0.43 18.51 -23.25
C PRO A 181 -0.48 17.30 -22.97
N ARG A 182 0.11 16.20 -22.51
CA ARG A 182 -0.61 15.01 -22.09
C ARG A 182 -1.49 15.32 -20.88
N HIS A 183 -0.92 15.94 -19.84
CA HIS A 183 -1.59 16.28 -18.59
C HIS A 183 -2.71 17.31 -18.77
N TRP A 184 -2.71 18.09 -19.85
CA TRP A 184 -3.78 19.07 -20.10
C TRP A 184 -5.02 18.44 -20.73
N LEU A 185 -4.88 17.27 -21.38
CA LEU A 185 -5.89 16.70 -22.27
C LEU A 185 -6.34 15.28 -21.87
N GLU A 186 -5.64 14.64 -20.93
CA GLU A 186 -5.99 13.34 -20.36
C GLU A 186 -6.67 13.50 -19.00
N GLN A 187 -7.58 12.57 -18.68
CA GLN A 187 -8.23 12.53 -17.36
C GLN A 187 -7.23 12.15 -16.26
N LYS A 188 -6.37 11.18 -16.55
CA LYS A 188 -5.33 10.73 -15.63
C LYS A 188 -4.27 11.81 -15.47
N GLN A 189 -3.98 12.16 -14.21
CA GLN A 189 -2.99 13.19 -13.87
C GLN A 189 -3.25 14.52 -14.56
N PHE A 190 -4.53 14.93 -14.66
CA PHE A 190 -4.87 16.24 -15.19
C PHE A 190 -4.15 17.35 -14.42
N GLU A 191 -3.60 18.32 -15.14
CA GLU A 191 -3.01 19.53 -14.61
C GLU A 191 -3.37 20.73 -15.50
N LEU A 192 -3.79 21.84 -14.90
CA LEU A 192 -4.03 23.06 -15.66
C LEU A 192 -2.68 23.56 -16.23
N PRO A 193 -2.58 23.90 -17.53
CA PRO A 193 -1.38 24.53 -18.06
C PRO A 193 -1.04 25.80 -17.29
N THR A 194 0.23 26.07 -17.02
CA THR A 194 0.66 27.36 -16.47
C THR A 194 0.27 28.51 -17.39
N ARG A 195 0.28 29.75 -16.89
CA ARG A 195 -0.04 30.94 -17.71
C ARG A 195 0.76 31.00 -19.01
N GLU A 196 2.06 30.74 -18.94
CA GLU A 196 2.95 30.68 -20.10
C GLU A 196 2.56 29.57 -21.08
N ASN A 197 2.21 28.39 -20.56
CA ASN A 197 1.82 27.25 -21.37
C ASN A 197 0.43 27.46 -22.01
N TYR A 198 -0.47 28.15 -21.32
CA TYR A 198 -1.78 28.54 -21.84
C TYR A 198 -1.65 29.56 -22.98
N GLN A 199 -0.76 30.55 -22.83
CA GLN A 199 -0.42 31.48 -23.90
C GLN A 199 0.24 30.78 -25.10
N TRP A 200 1.14 29.84 -24.83
CA TRP A 200 1.74 29.00 -25.87
C TRP A 200 0.66 28.22 -26.62
N LEU A 201 -0.30 27.63 -25.91
CA LEU A 201 -1.41 26.89 -26.50
C LEU A 201 -2.26 27.83 -27.38
N ARG A 202 -2.69 28.98 -26.84
CA ARG A 202 -3.43 30.04 -27.56
C ARG A 202 -2.73 30.49 -28.85
N LYS A 203 -1.40 30.64 -28.84
CA LYS A 203 -0.61 31.00 -30.02
C LYS A 203 -0.72 29.97 -31.15
N HIS A 204 -0.81 28.68 -30.81
CA HIS A 204 -0.80 27.58 -31.79
C HIS A 204 -2.20 27.17 -32.26
N ILE A 205 -3.17 27.13 -31.35
CA ILE A 205 -4.53 26.67 -31.67
C ILE A 205 -5.50 27.83 -31.92
N GLY A 206 -5.06 29.07 -31.69
CA GLY A 206 -5.82 30.30 -31.96
C GLY A 206 -6.66 30.76 -30.77
N ASN A 207 -6.65 32.08 -30.54
CA ASN A 207 -7.41 32.74 -29.46
C ASN A 207 -8.93 32.54 -29.59
N THR A 208 -9.43 32.38 -30.81
CA THR A 208 -10.86 32.14 -31.09
C THR A 208 -11.34 30.76 -30.65
N ASN A 209 -10.42 29.82 -30.41
CA ASN A 209 -10.73 28.49 -29.88
C ASN A 209 -10.56 28.44 -28.35
N LEU A 210 -9.76 29.33 -27.76
CA LEU A 210 -9.51 29.46 -26.32
C LEU A 210 -9.92 30.84 -25.79
N CYS A 211 -11.22 31.10 -25.76
CA CYS A 211 -11.78 32.41 -25.46
C CYS A 211 -11.74 32.82 -23.98
N ARG A 212 -11.70 31.86 -23.05
CA ARG A 212 -11.68 32.15 -21.60
C ARG A 212 -10.32 32.68 -21.17
N GLU A 213 -10.30 33.67 -20.30
CA GLU A 213 -9.05 34.20 -19.76
C GLU A 213 -8.39 33.20 -18.80
N TYR A 214 -7.07 33.29 -18.70
CA TYR A 214 -6.30 32.37 -17.88
C TYR A 214 -6.71 32.42 -16.40
N GLU A 215 -6.95 33.62 -15.86
CA GLU A 215 -7.32 33.75 -14.45
C GLU A 215 -8.68 33.11 -14.15
N ASP A 216 -9.64 33.12 -15.09
CA ASP A 216 -10.91 32.43 -14.91
C ASP A 216 -10.72 30.91 -14.80
N LEU A 217 -9.85 30.35 -15.65
CA LEU A 217 -9.51 28.92 -15.61
C LEU A 217 -8.75 28.56 -14.34
N ARG A 218 -7.86 29.44 -13.89
CA ARG A 218 -7.11 29.26 -12.66
C ARG A 218 -8.02 29.30 -11.44
N HIS A 219 -8.95 30.24 -11.37
CA HIS A 219 -9.91 30.30 -10.26
C HIS A 219 -10.77 29.04 -10.19
N GLU A 220 -11.36 28.61 -11.31
CA GLU A 220 -12.11 27.35 -11.38
C GLU A 220 -11.24 26.14 -11.00
N TYR A 221 -10.00 26.09 -11.46
CA TYR A 221 -9.07 25.02 -11.11
C TYR A 221 -8.76 24.98 -9.62
N GLU A 222 -8.52 26.12 -8.98
CA GLU A 222 -8.23 26.18 -7.54
C GLU A 222 -9.45 25.78 -6.71
N ASP A 223 -10.67 26.14 -7.13
CA ASP A 223 -11.89 25.72 -6.44
C ASP A 223 -12.10 24.19 -6.55
N LEU A 224 -11.98 23.63 -7.76
CA LEU A 224 -12.04 22.18 -8.00
C LEU A 224 -10.91 21.43 -7.28
N ARG A 225 -9.72 22.04 -7.21
CA ARG A 225 -8.58 21.46 -6.49
C ARG A 225 -8.84 21.39 -5.00
N ARG A 226 -9.51 22.38 -4.41
CA ARG A 226 -9.90 22.32 -2.98
C ARG A 226 -10.86 21.16 -2.73
N GLU A 227 -11.89 21.01 -3.56
CA GLU A 227 -12.83 19.88 -3.47
C GLU A 227 -12.11 18.53 -3.56
N TYR A 228 -11.19 18.39 -4.52
CA TYR A 228 -10.35 17.19 -4.65
C TYR A 228 -9.44 16.96 -3.43
N GLU A 229 -8.80 18.01 -2.92
CA GLU A 229 -7.90 17.91 -1.75
C GLU A 229 -8.68 17.57 -0.47
N ASP A 230 -9.89 18.08 -0.30
CA ASP A 230 -10.76 17.76 0.85
C ASP A 230 -11.18 16.28 0.81
N LEU A 231 -11.66 15.81 -0.35
CA LEU A 231 -12.01 14.40 -0.55
C LEU A 231 -10.80 13.48 -0.35
N ARG A 232 -9.65 13.86 -0.91
CA ARG A 232 -8.40 13.13 -0.73
C ARG A 232 -7.97 13.06 0.73
N ARG A 233 -8.12 14.15 1.50
CA ARG A 233 -7.80 14.16 2.94
C ARG A 233 -8.70 13.24 3.73
N GLU A 234 -10.01 13.24 3.47
CA GLU A 234 -10.92 12.30 4.11
C GLU A 234 -10.47 10.84 3.91
N TYR A 235 -10.01 10.49 2.70
CA TYR A 235 -9.43 9.18 2.43
C TYR A 235 -8.04 8.96 3.04
N GLU A 236 -7.14 9.96 3.01
CA GLU A 236 -5.80 9.85 3.58
C GLU A 236 -5.84 9.69 5.11
N ASP A 237 -6.77 10.39 5.79
CA ASP A 237 -6.99 10.28 7.23
C ASP A 237 -7.56 8.92 7.62
N LEU A 238 -8.31 8.30 6.71
CA LEU A 238 -8.73 6.91 6.87
C LEU A 238 -7.58 5.94 6.67
N ARG A 239 -6.46 6.27 6.02
CA ARG A 239 -5.39 5.30 5.79
C ARG A 239 -4.56 5.05 7.06
N TYR A 240 -4.45 3.79 7.47
CA TYR A 240 -3.48 3.43 8.50
C TYR A 240 -2.06 3.53 7.94
N THR A 241 -1.25 4.41 8.51
CA THR A 241 0.16 4.58 8.16
C THR A 241 1.03 4.14 9.33
N PHE A 242 2.06 3.34 9.04
CA PHE A 242 3.07 3.04 10.05
C PHE A 242 4.15 4.13 10.01
N ASN A 243 4.47 4.68 11.17
CA ASN A 243 5.60 5.61 11.30
C ASN A 243 6.90 4.82 11.23
N ASN A 244 7.63 4.93 10.13
CA ASN A 244 8.96 4.32 9.97
C ASN A 244 10.02 5.17 10.70
N PRO A 245 10.53 4.75 11.87
CA PRO A 245 11.34 5.62 12.71
C PRO A 245 12.78 5.81 12.20
N GLY A 246 13.22 5.08 11.17
CA GLY A 246 14.65 5.03 10.81
C GLY A 246 14.98 4.68 9.36
N LYS A 247 14.05 4.92 8.40
CA LYS A 247 14.19 4.44 7.01
C LYS A 247 14.45 2.92 6.95
N MET A 248 13.80 2.17 7.84
CA MET A 248 13.88 0.73 7.86
C MET A 248 13.31 0.16 6.57
N SER A 249 13.99 -0.82 5.98
CA SER A 249 13.48 -1.58 4.84
C SER A 249 12.59 -2.74 5.33
N SER A 250 12.11 -3.58 4.41
CA SER A 250 11.44 -4.84 4.75
C SER A 250 12.38 -5.92 5.30
N VAL A 251 13.69 -5.64 5.43
CA VAL A 251 14.65 -6.54 6.06
C VAL A 251 15.11 -5.91 7.37
N TRP A 252 14.75 -6.54 8.48
CA TRP A 252 15.01 -6.05 9.82
C TRP A 252 16.17 -6.80 10.44
N GLN A 253 17.19 -6.07 10.85
CA GLN A 253 18.33 -6.59 11.62
C GLN A 253 18.29 -6.01 13.04
N ILE A 254 17.15 -6.22 13.70
CA ILE A 254 16.95 -5.78 15.08
C ILE A 254 17.46 -6.88 16.00
N PRO A 255 18.38 -6.58 16.93
CA PRO A 255 18.84 -7.58 17.90
C PRO A 255 17.66 -8.03 18.79
N PRO A 256 17.60 -9.31 19.17
CA PRO A 256 16.59 -9.77 20.10
C PRO A 256 16.69 -9.01 21.43
N ALA A 257 15.54 -8.68 22.01
CA ALA A 257 15.51 -8.07 23.34
C ALA A 257 16.22 -8.98 24.36
N LYS A 258 16.83 -8.38 25.39
CA LYS A 258 17.42 -9.16 26.49
C LYS A 258 16.33 -10.04 27.14
N ALA A 259 16.59 -11.34 27.26
CA ALA A 259 15.65 -12.27 27.86
C ALA A 259 15.43 -11.92 29.34
N ASN A 260 14.23 -11.48 29.69
CA ASN A 260 13.80 -11.24 31.08
C ASN A 260 13.00 -12.45 31.60
N GLY A 261 13.60 -13.63 31.50
CA GLY A 261 12.88 -14.91 31.63
C GLY A 261 12.14 -15.26 30.34
N HIS A 262 12.12 -16.54 30.00
CA HIS A 262 11.35 -17.03 28.86
C HIS A 262 9.89 -17.21 29.34
N PRO A 263 8.90 -16.47 28.80
CA PRO A 263 7.51 -16.59 29.24
C PRO A 263 6.83 -17.88 28.76
N THR A 264 7.44 -18.59 27.80
CA THR A 264 7.00 -19.91 27.35
C THR A 264 7.61 -20.98 28.27
N PRO A 265 6.80 -21.78 28.99
CA PRO A 265 7.26 -22.85 29.87
C PRO A 265 7.96 -23.98 29.11
#